data_AF-A0A7Y2JWN6-F1
#
_entry.id   AF-A0A7Y2JWN6-F1
#
_cell.length_a   1.000
_cell.length_b   1.000
_cell.length_c   1.000
_cell.angle_alpha   90.00
_cell.angle_beta   90.00
_cell.angle_gamma   90.00
#
_symmetry.space_group_name_H-M   'P 1'
#
loop_
_entity.id
_entity.type
_entity.pdbx_description
1 polymer ?
#
loop_
_entity_poly.entity_id
_entity_poly.type
_entity_poly.pdbx_seq_one_letter_code
_entity_poly.pdbx_strand_id
1 'polypeptide(L)'
;MVPNNVIAAGVFLLALAAHGGDARARQAAPPVAAAEQGVAADYERAGRFIYAFHKAGMSLAALKAAGKEAALSPGLAGRAHHLAQHYERILAAQVTAPDEELRAVLDEAASLGAAIAQWQGSAAAKEPAAAADSLSAAAAPTEESELPYRHYLELQRQLHGYLPPGPALVDLWFRATYPGMDEAGRDAYVPRGWAVAVRSRTAHQLVPMRRGGYFSLPAIQAAYDERGDILLDDAGRRWLGIWWTLRVPPGQRMPYAAIREARAQIAAVQAKISAFARYLKTVKRSPYDGIKACFHDDGGAILVNGKAVADAVEGQCKVLFDDPARDGADMVEFSGALDVVSFIDGRYYPRKR
;
A
#
# COMPACT_ATOMS: atom_id res chain seq x y z
N MET A 1 -62.15 -26.12 -8.28
CA MET A 1 -62.04 -26.58 -6.88
C MET A 1 -61.01 -25.71 -6.18
N VAL A 2 -61.43 -25.10 -5.10
CA VAL A 2 -60.75 -24.17 -4.16
C VAL A 2 -61.03 -24.78 -2.77
N PRO A 3 -60.32 -24.50 -1.66
CA PRO A 3 -58.90 -24.19 -1.36
C PRO A 3 -58.36 -24.98 -0.13
N ASN A 4 -57.14 -24.67 0.36
CA ASN A 4 -56.83 -24.21 1.74
C ASN A 4 -55.35 -24.48 2.13
N ASN A 5 -54.59 -23.42 2.43
CA ASN A 5 -54.13 -22.94 3.77
C ASN A 5 -53.07 -23.87 4.41
N VAL A 6 -51.96 -23.37 4.98
CA VAL A 6 -51.91 -22.55 6.21
C VAL A 6 -50.59 -21.75 6.27
N ILE A 7 -50.73 -20.49 6.68
CA ILE A 7 -49.69 -19.57 7.17
C ILE A 7 -49.52 -19.80 8.68
N ALA A 8 -48.28 -19.84 9.19
CA ALA A 8 -48.00 -19.75 10.61
C ALA A 8 -47.01 -18.62 10.88
N ALA A 9 -47.52 -17.52 11.44
CA ALA A 9 -46.77 -16.43 12.03
C ALA A 9 -46.54 -16.73 13.52
N GLY A 10 -45.30 -16.65 13.99
CA GLY A 10 -44.94 -16.68 15.40
C GLY A 10 -44.62 -15.27 15.88
N VAL A 11 -45.55 -14.68 16.63
CA VAL A 11 -45.36 -13.45 17.41
C VAL A 11 -45.21 -13.87 18.87
N PHE A 12 -44.10 -13.50 19.50
CA PHE A 12 -43.91 -13.63 20.95
C PHE A 12 -43.90 -12.23 21.58
N LEU A 13 -44.74 -12.07 22.60
CA LEU A 13 -44.89 -10.90 23.46
C LEU A 13 -43.63 -10.66 24.31
N LEU A 14 -43.33 -9.38 24.57
CA LEU A 14 -42.87 -8.95 25.90
C LEU A 14 -43.28 -7.49 26.15
N ALA A 15 -44.08 -7.33 27.20
CA ALA A 15 -44.58 -6.07 27.72
C ALA A 15 -43.69 -5.57 28.88
N LEU A 16 -43.84 -4.27 29.14
CA LEU A 16 -43.16 -3.42 30.12
C LEU A 16 -43.24 -3.93 31.58
N ALA A 17 -42.28 -3.50 32.42
CA ALA A 17 -42.57 -2.65 33.58
C ALA A 17 -41.28 -2.17 34.30
N ALA A 18 -41.38 -0.97 34.86
CA ALA A 18 -40.37 -0.19 35.58
C ALA A 18 -40.39 -0.43 37.11
N HIS A 19 -39.54 0.35 37.83
CA HIS A 19 -39.37 0.58 39.30
C HIS A 19 -38.01 0.07 39.80
N GLY A 20 -37.24 0.76 40.64
CA GLY A 20 -37.37 1.98 41.44
C GLY A 20 -36.06 2.16 42.24
N GLY A 21 -35.91 3.27 42.97
CA GLY A 21 -34.64 3.76 43.54
C GLY A 21 -33.97 2.88 44.60
N ASP A 22 -32.71 3.21 44.95
CA ASP A 22 -32.44 3.95 46.19
C ASP A 22 -30.99 4.43 46.31
N ALA A 23 -30.81 5.50 47.10
CA ALA A 23 -29.57 6.20 47.37
C ALA A 23 -28.85 5.66 48.62
N ARG A 24 -27.50 5.66 48.61
CA ARG A 24 -26.58 6.12 49.68
C ARG A 24 -25.22 5.41 49.61
N ALA A 25 -24.15 6.22 49.59
CA ALA A 25 -22.98 6.14 50.48
C ALA A 25 -21.80 6.88 49.82
N ARG A 26 -21.58 8.15 50.21
CA ARG A 26 -20.32 8.85 49.93
C ARG A 26 -19.34 8.46 51.04
N GLN A 27 -18.41 7.57 50.73
CA GLN A 27 -17.22 7.31 51.54
C GLN A 27 -16.08 8.19 51.02
N ALA A 28 -15.49 8.97 51.93
CA ALA A 28 -14.33 9.81 51.67
C ALA A 28 -13.09 8.92 51.47
N ALA A 29 -12.38 9.12 50.36
CA ALA A 29 -11.10 8.48 50.10
C ALA A 29 -9.94 9.32 50.72
N PRO A 30 -8.91 8.67 51.28
CA PRO A 30 -7.73 9.36 51.80
C PRO A 30 -6.82 9.89 50.67
N PRO A 31 -5.91 10.84 50.95
CA PRO A 31 -5.09 11.48 49.92
C PRO A 31 -4.04 10.50 49.38
N VAL A 32 -4.10 10.24 48.07
CA VAL A 32 -3.08 9.48 47.35
C VAL A 32 -1.85 10.38 47.17
N ALA A 33 -0.73 9.86 47.64
CA ALA A 33 0.60 10.43 47.52
C ALA A 33 0.98 10.75 46.07
N ALA A 34 1.84 11.77 45.93
CA ALA A 34 2.39 12.27 44.68
C ALA A 34 2.90 11.12 43.78
N ALA A 35 2.19 10.89 42.69
CA ALA A 35 2.65 10.04 41.60
C ALA A 35 3.77 10.78 40.84
N GLU A 36 4.88 10.06 40.68
CA GLU A 36 5.98 10.37 39.77
C GLU A 36 5.42 10.85 38.43
N GLN A 37 5.77 12.08 38.06
CA GLN A 37 5.55 12.60 36.71
C GLN A 37 6.47 11.85 35.76
N GLY A 38 6.08 10.63 35.37
CA GLY A 38 6.60 9.99 34.18
C GLY A 38 6.33 10.91 33.01
N VAL A 39 7.41 11.40 32.37
CA VAL A 39 7.34 12.19 31.15
C VAL A 39 6.56 11.37 30.13
N ALA A 40 5.29 11.72 29.92
CA ALA A 40 4.48 11.07 28.91
C ALA A 40 5.19 11.22 27.57
N ALA A 41 5.44 10.10 26.89
CA ALA A 41 6.06 10.08 25.58
C ALA A 41 5.31 11.03 24.64
N ASP A 42 6.00 12.06 24.13
CA ASP A 42 5.41 13.01 23.18
C ASP A 42 5.39 12.38 21.79
N TYR A 43 4.39 11.52 21.58
CA TYR A 43 4.17 10.82 20.31
C TYR A 43 3.95 11.77 19.12
N GLU A 44 3.45 13.00 19.38
CA GLU A 44 3.25 14.00 18.34
C GLU A 44 4.59 14.57 17.87
N ARG A 45 5.50 14.86 18.80
CA ARG A 45 6.88 15.26 18.49
C ARG A 45 7.64 14.17 17.75
N ALA A 46 7.49 12.92 18.17
CA ALA A 46 8.09 11.78 17.48
C ALA A 46 7.57 11.63 16.03
N GLY A 47 6.25 11.72 15.83
CA GLY A 47 5.63 11.66 14.51
C GLY A 47 6.09 12.80 13.59
N ARG A 48 6.20 14.03 14.11
CA ARG A 48 6.70 15.18 13.34
C ARG A 48 8.15 15.02 12.92
N PHE A 49 9.01 14.52 13.80
CA PHE A 49 10.41 14.26 13.48
C PHE A 49 10.56 13.19 12.38
N ILE A 50 9.87 12.06 12.52
CA ILE A 50 9.89 10.98 11.51
C ILE A 50 9.41 11.50 10.15
N TYR A 51 8.31 12.25 10.13
CA TYR A 51 7.77 12.84 8.91
C TYR A 51 8.74 13.83 8.25
N ALA A 52 9.33 14.74 9.04
CA ALA A 52 10.30 15.70 8.54
C ALA A 52 11.56 15.01 7.98
N PHE A 53 12.01 13.93 8.63
CA PHE A 53 13.15 13.14 8.17
C PHE A 53 12.87 12.46 6.84
N HIS A 54 11.68 11.89 6.67
CA HIS A 54 11.22 11.33 5.39
C HIS A 54 11.09 12.40 4.31
N LYS A 55 10.59 13.59 4.66
CA LYS A 55 10.47 14.72 3.74
C LYS A 55 11.83 15.25 3.26
N ALA A 56 12.89 15.09 4.05
CA ALA A 56 14.26 15.38 3.63
C ALA A 56 14.82 14.38 2.58
N GLY A 57 13.99 13.44 2.09
CA GLY A 57 14.35 12.48 1.06
C GLY A 57 15.08 11.25 1.58
N MET A 58 15.12 11.04 2.90
CA MET A 58 15.84 9.94 3.54
C MET A 58 14.89 9.02 4.31
N SER A 59 15.20 7.73 4.34
CA SER A 59 14.58 6.79 5.27
C SER A 59 15.66 6.00 5.99
N LEU A 60 15.36 5.47 7.18
CA LEU A 60 16.31 4.64 7.92
C LEU A 60 16.75 3.41 7.10
N ALA A 61 15.84 2.82 6.33
CA ALA A 61 16.15 1.73 5.41
C ALA A 61 17.12 2.19 4.30
N ALA A 62 16.88 3.35 3.69
CA ALA A 62 17.75 3.92 2.66
C ALA A 62 19.15 4.24 3.20
N LEU A 63 19.26 4.79 4.42
CA LEU A 63 20.55 5.06 5.05
C LEU A 63 21.33 3.79 5.38
N LYS A 64 20.64 2.74 5.87
CA LYS A 64 21.26 1.43 6.12
C LYS A 64 21.70 0.74 4.83
N ALA A 65 20.94 0.91 3.74
CA ALA A 65 21.33 0.40 2.42
C ALA A 65 22.55 1.18 1.88
N ALA A 66 22.51 2.51 1.93
CA ALA A 66 23.61 3.38 1.51
C ALA A 66 24.91 3.13 2.28
N GLY A 67 24.83 2.80 3.57
CA GLY A 67 26.01 2.42 4.37
C GLY A 67 26.59 1.04 4.02
N LYS A 68 25.86 0.20 3.27
CA LYS A 68 26.27 -1.15 2.87
C LYS A 68 26.65 -1.26 1.39
N GLU A 69 26.26 -0.30 0.56
CA GLU A 69 26.58 -0.31 -0.86
C GLU A 69 28.07 -0.02 -1.10
N ALA A 70 28.76 -0.98 -1.71
CA ALA A 70 30.14 -0.82 -2.19
C ALA A 70 30.27 0.23 -3.32
N ALA A 71 29.14 0.70 -3.86
CA ALA A 71 29.10 1.69 -4.92
C ALA A 71 29.36 3.11 -4.40
N LEU A 72 28.84 3.48 -3.22
CA LEU A 72 28.99 4.84 -2.68
C LEU A 72 30.43 5.15 -2.30
N SER A 73 30.84 6.42 -2.43
CA SER A 73 32.15 6.83 -1.91
C SER A 73 32.23 6.53 -0.39
N PRO A 74 33.40 6.07 0.12
CA PRO A 74 33.55 5.71 1.53
C PRO A 74 33.11 6.83 2.50
N GLY A 75 33.31 8.10 2.12
CA GLY A 75 32.87 9.25 2.91
C GLY A 75 31.34 9.39 3.00
N LEU A 76 30.61 9.11 1.91
CA LEU A 76 29.15 9.16 1.92
C LEU A 76 28.55 7.96 2.65
N ALA A 77 29.11 6.77 2.47
CA ALA A 77 28.69 5.57 3.20
C ALA A 77 28.88 5.74 4.72
N GLY A 78 30.01 6.31 5.14
CA GLY A 78 30.27 6.63 6.55
C GLY A 78 29.28 7.65 7.13
N ARG A 79 28.97 8.72 6.40
CA ARG A 79 27.95 9.71 6.81
C ARG A 79 26.56 9.08 6.92
N ALA A 80 26.17 8.23 5.96
CA ALA A 80 24.88 7.54 5.99
C ALA A 80 24.77 6.61 7.19
N HIS A 81 25.84 5.87 7.51
CA HIS A 81 25.88 5.00 8.68
C HIS A 81 25.76 5.79 9.99
N HIS A 82 26.52 6.88 10.14
CA HIS A 82 26.47 7.73 11.33
C HIS A 82 25.08 8.36 11.51
N LEU A 83 24.48 8.86 10.44
CA LEU A 83 23.14 9.45 10.47
C LEU A 83 22.07 8.40 10.84
N ALA A 84 22.18 7.16 10.34
CA ALA A 84 21.28 6.07 10.72
C ALA A 84 21.37 5.77 12.24
N GLN A 85 22.57 5.68 12.79
CA GLN A 85 22.78 5.46 14.23
C GLN A 85 22.21 6.61 15.07
N HIS A 86 22.42 7.86 14.63
CA HIS A 86 21.92 9.03 15.34
C HIS A 86 20.38 9.09 15.33
N TYR A 87 19.76 8.79 14.18
CA TYR A 87 18.32 8.68 14.05
C TYR A 87 17.73 7.58 14.96
N GLU A 88 18.35 6.39 15.00
CA GLU A 88 17.92 5.29 15.88
C GLU A 88 18.04 5.67 17.36
N ARG A 89 19.10 6.37 17.75
CA ARG A 89 19.26 6.87 19.12
C ARG A 89 18.15 7.85 19.50
N ILE A 90 17.79 8.78 18.61
CA ILE A 90 16.70 9.73 18.84
C ILE A 90 15.35 9.00 18.98
N LEU A 91 15.08 7.99 18.15
CA LEU A 91 13.86 7.19 18.26
C LEU A 91 13.82 6.34 19.53
N ALA A 92 14.94 5.72 19.91
CA ALA A 92 15.06 4.94 21.14
C ALA A 92 14.85 5.82 22.39
N ALA A 93 15.29 7.08 22.34
CA ALA A 93 15.05 8.08 23.37
C ALA A 93 13.66 8.75 23.26
N GLN A 94 12.75 8.22 22.44
CA GLN A 94 11.41 8.74 22.21
C GLN A 94 11.38 10.22 21.82
N VAL A 95 12.40 10.67 21.08
CA VAL A 95 12.51 12.05 20.56
C VAL A 95 12.51 13.09 21.71
N THR A 96 13.13 12.73 22.83
CA THR A 96 13.37 13.65 23.96
C THR A 96 14.59 14.56 23.77
N ALA A 97 15.36 14.36 22.69
CA ALA A 97 16.50 15.19 22.32
C ALA A 97 16.09 16.68 22.18
N PRO A 98 16.99 17.64 22.47
CA PRO A 98 16.74 19.06 22.25
C PRO A 98 16.38 19.38 20.79
N ASP A 99 15.53 20.39 20.55
CA ASP A 99 15.12 20.77 19.19
C ASP A 99 16.29 21.12 18.26
N GLU A 100 17.38 21.65 18.82
CA GLU A 100 18.62 21.93 18.11
C GLU A 100 19.26 20.64 17.56
N GLU A 101 19.27 19.56 18.35
CA GLU A 101 19.78 18.26 17.91
C GLU A 101 18.87 17.65 16.83
N LEU A 102 17.54 17.74 17.01
CA LEU A 102 16.58 17.26 16.01
C LEU A 102 16.75 17.99 14.67
N ARG A 103 16.94 19.31 14.72
CA ARG A 103 17.16 20.14 13.54
C ARG A 103 18.49 19.79 12.86
N ALA A 104 19.57 19.62 13.63
CA ALA A 104 20.87 19.23 13.07
C ALA A 104 20.79 17.88 12.33
N VAL A 105 20.04 16.91 12.85
CA VAL A 105 19.84 15.62 12.17
C VAL A 105 19.03 15.76 10.90
N LEU A 106 18.01 16.62 10.87
CA LEU A 106 17.23 16.90 9.66
C LEU A 106 18.04 17.63 8.59
N ASP A 107 18.85 18.61 8.99
CA ASP A 107 19.73 19.37 8.09
C ASP A 107 20.82 18.45 7.50
N GLU A 108 21.40 17.56 8.31
CA GLU A 108 22.35 16.54 7.82
C GLU A 108 21.68 15.53 6.89
N ALA A 109 20.43 15.12 7.17
CA ALA A 109 19.68 14.23 6.27
C ALA A 109 19.45 14.86 4.89
N ALA A 110 19.06 16.14 4.85
CA ALA A 110 18.88 16.88 3.60
C ALA A 110 20.21 17.06 2.85
N SER A 111 21.27 17.45 3.57
CA SER A 111 22.63 17.62 3.03
C SER A 111 23.18 16.33 2.43
N LEU A 112 23.04 15.22 3.17
CA LEU A 112 23.48 13.91 2.70
C LEU A 112 22.63 13.43 1.51
N GLY A 113 21.33 13.71 1.50
CA GLY A 113 20.44 13.36 0.38
C GLY A 113 20.89 14.05 -0.91
N ALA A 114 21.19 15.34 -0.83
CA ALA A 114 21.74 16.11 -1.95
C ALA A 114 23.10 15.57 -2.41
N ALA A 115 23.99 15.22 -1.47
CA ALA A 115 25.32 14.70 -1.80
C ALA A 115 25.27 13.32 -2.46
N ILE A 116 24.38 12.43 -2.02
CA ILE A 116 24.17 11.12 -2.65
C ILE A 116 23.60 11.30 -4.07
N ALA A 117 22.60 12.18 -4.25
CA ALA A 117 22.04 12.47 -5.57
C ALA A 117 23.09 13.05 -6.53
N GLN A 118 23.93 13.98 -6.06
CA GLN A 118 25.04 14.53 -6.84
C GLN A 118 26.08 13.45 -7.18
N TRP A 119 26.41 12.59 -6.23
CA TRP A 119 27.37 11.51 -6.44
C TRP A 119 26.85 10.52 -7.49
N GLN A 120 25.57 10.12 -7.42
CA GLN A 120 24.92 9.26 -8.42
C GLN A 120 24.95 9.91 -9.82
N GLY A 121 24.68 11.22 -9.91
CA GLY A 121 24.80 11.97 -11.17
C GLY A 121 26.24 12.03 -11.72
N SER A 122 27.25 12.11 -10.84
CA SER A 122 28.67 12.13 -11.22
C SER A 122 29.23 10.75 -11.60
N ALA A 123 28.70 9.67 -11.00
CA ALA A 123 29.08 8.29 -11.29
C ALA A 123 28.57 7.85 -12.68
N ALA A 124 27.37 8.31 -13.07
CA ALA A 124 26.82 8.09 -14.41
C ALA A 124 27.63 8.79 -15.52
N ALA A 125 28.38 9.85 -15.19
CA ALA A 125 29.19 10.61 -16.14
C ALA A 125 30.60 10.02 -16.41
N LYS A 126 30.95 8.87 -15.81
CA LYS A 126 32.30 8.28 -15.87
C LYS A 126 32.44 7.04 -16.78
N GLU A 127 31.42 6.71 -17.57
CA GLU A 127 31.55 5.76 -18.68
C GLU A 127 32.20 6.44 -19.92
N PRO A 128 33.20 5.82 -20.58
CA PRO A 128 34.00 6.50 -21.58
C PRO A 128 33.27 6.69 -22.91
N ALA A 129 33.58 7.83 -23.51
CA ALA A 129 33.00 8.41 -24.71
C ALA A 129 33.23 7.59 -25.99
N ALA A 130 32.15 7.37 -26.74
CA ALA A 130 32.17 7.41 -28.19
C ALA A 130 30.91 8.15 -28.67
N ALA A 131 31.11 9.17 -29.51
CA ALA A 131 30.12 10.08 -30.11
C ALA A 131 29.63 11.24 -29.23
N ALA A 132 30.55 12.17 -28.94
CA ALA A 132 30.20 13.57 -28.70
C ALA A 132 30.02 14.27 -30.05
N ASP A 133 28.81 14.72 -30.36
CA ASP A 133 28.54 16.04 -30.94
C ASP A 133 27.02 16.27 -31.06
N SER A 134 26.42 16.73 -29.97
CA SER A 134 25.33 17.73 -29.95
C SER A 134 24.78 17.89 -28.53
N LEU A 135 25.38 18.79 -27.74
CA LEU A 135 24.75 19.35 -26.55
C LEU A 135 23.89 20.54 -26.97
N SER A 136 22.58 20.35 -26.96
CA SER A 136 21.59 21.44 -26.90
C SER A 136 20.36 20.91 -26.17
N ALA A 137 20.14 21.45 -24.97
CA ALA A 137 19.01 21.21 -24.06
C ALA A 137 18.71 19.71 -23.78
N ALA A 138 18.91 19.27 -22.53
CA ALA A 138 18.27 18.03 -22.09
C ALA A 138 16.74 18.25 -22.12
N ALA A 139 16.15 17.95 -23.27
CA ALA A 139 14.74 17.72 -23.42
C ALA A 139 14.32 16.62 -22.43
N ALA A 140 13.08 16.73 -21.96
CA ALA A 140 12.41 15.65 -21.25
C ALA A 140 12.66 14.30 -21.96
N PRO A 141 12.78 13.19 -21.22
CA PRO A 141 12.96 11.87 -21.81
C PRO A 141 11.92 11.66 -22.91
N THR A 142 12.40 11.38 -24.11
CA THR A 142 11.67 11.66 -25.36
C THR A 142 10.68 10.56 -25.76
N GLU A 143 10.46 9.57 -24.90
CA GLU A 143 9.42 8.54 -25.10
C GLU A 143 8.67 8.23 -23.78
N GLU A 144 8.19 9.27 -23.09
CA GLU A 144 7.21 9.10 -22.03
C GLU A 144 5.86 8.68 -22.62
N SER A 145 5.31 7.55 -22.16
CA SER A 145 3.97 7.14 -22.54
C SER A 145 2.93 7.88 -21.69
N GLU A 146 2.22 8.82 -22.31
CA GLU A 146 1.21 9.66 -21.64
C GLU A 146 -0.17 8.98 -21.65
N LEU A 147 -0.76 8.83 -20.45
CA LEU A 147 -2.12 8.36 -20.25
C LEU A 147 -2.96 9.46 -19.58
N PRO A 148 -4.21 9.72 -20.01
CA PRO A 148 -4.98 10.85 -19.49
C PRO A 148 -5.33 10.67 -18.00
N TYR A 149 -4.73 11.47 -17.12
CA TYR A 149 -4.87 11.33 -15.66
C TYR A 149 -6.33 11.42 -15.21
N ARG A 150 -7.06 12.41 -15.74
CA ARG A 150 -8.46 12.65 -15.39
C ARG A 150 -9.33 11.43 -15.65
N HIS A 151 -9.15 10.77 -16.80
CA HIS A 151 -9.93 9.59 -17.18
C HIS A 151 -9.75 8.44 -16.17
N TYR A 152 -8.51 8.12 -15.82
CA TYR A 152 -8.22 7.03 -14.89
C TYR A 152 -8.60 7.38 -13.44
N LEU A 153 -8.45 8.64 -13.01
CA LEU A 153 -8.91 9.07 -11.69
C LEU A 153 -10.44 9.00 -11.56
N GLU A 154 -11.18 9.46 -12.57
CA GLU A 154 -12.65 9.34 -12.62
C GLU A 154 -13.07 7.88 -12.59
N LEU A 155 -12.37 7.00 -13.31
CA LEU A 155 -12.63 5.58 -13.30
C LEU A 155 -12.40 4.94 -11.91
N GLN A 156 -11.29 5.27 -11.25
CA GLN A 156 -11.01 4.81 -9.88
C GLN A 156 -12.12 5.26 -8.93
N ARG A 157 -12.50 6.55 -8.98
CA ARG A 157 -13.59 7.11 -8.15
C ARG A 157 -14.94 6.46 -8.45
N GLN A 158 -15.26 6.22 -9.72
CA GLN A 158 -16.50 5.58 -10.12
C GLN A 158 -16.62 4.17 -9.54
N LEU A 159 -15.58 3.35 -9.69
CA LEU A 159 -15.57 1.97 -9.23
C LEU A 159 -15.53 1.88 -7.69
N HIS A 160 -14.82 2.79 -7.01
CA HIS A 160 -14.93 2.92 -5.56
C HIS A 160 -16.33 3.36 -5.12
N GLY A 161 -16.98 4.26 -5.85
CA GLY A 161 -18.37 4.67 -5.59
C GLY A 161 -19.40 3.55 -5.78
N TYR A 162 -19.03 2.44 -6.42
CA TYR A 162 -19.87 1.26 -6.55
C TYR A 162 -19.78 0.29 -5.37
N LEU A 163 -18.80 0.46 -4.47
CA LEU A 163 -18.68 -0.37 -3.28
C LEU A 163 -19.94 -0.28 -2.41
N PRO A 164 -20.33 -1.36 -1.73
CA PRO A 164 -21.44 -1.34 -0.79
C PRO A 164 -21.14 -0.39 0.39
N PRO A 165 -22.17 0.14 1.07
CA PRO A 165 -21.96 0.94 2.27
C PRO A 165 -21.33 0.10 3.39
N GLY A 166 -20.50 0.74 4.21
CA GLY A 166 -19.80 0.09 5.34
C GLY A 166 -18.27 0.14 5.19
N PRO A 167 -17.53 -0.59 6.04
CA PRO A 167 -16.09 -0.68 5.95
C PRO A 167 -15.67 -1.35 4.63
N ALA A 168 -14.97 -0.59 3.78
CA ALA A 168 -14.38 -1.16 2.58
C ALA A 168 -13.24 -2.09 2.98
N LEU A 169 -13.30 -3.34 2.52
CA LEU A 169 -12.25 -4.36 2.69
C LEU A 169 -11.35 -4.47 1.46
N VAL A 170 -11.71 -3.80 0.37
CA VAL A 170 -10.96 -3.80 -0.87
C VAL A 170 -10.63 -2.40 -1.32
N ASP A 171 -9.51 -2.27 -2.03
CA ASP A 171 -9.16 -1.09 -2.80
C ASP A 171 -9.04 -1.44 -4.28
N LEU A 172 -9.27 -0.44 -5.12
CA LEU A 172 -8.98 -0.52 -6.54
C LEU A 172 -7.62 0.11 -6.82
N TRP A 173 -6.76 -0.66 -7.47
CA TRP A 173 -5.43 -0.26 -7.85
C TRP A 173 -5.25 -0.49 -9.35
N PHE A 174 -4.40 0.31 -9.96
CA PHE A 174 -3.89 0.09 -11.31
C PHE A 174 -2.66 -0.81 -11.25
N ARG A 175 -2.43 -1.55 -12.32
CA ARG A 175 -1.19 -2.30 -12.54
C ARG A 175 -0.58 -1.89 -13.88
N ALA A 176 0.66 -1.43 -13.84
CA ALA A 176 1.43 -1.21 -15.06
C ALA A 176 1.69 -2.56 -15.76
N THR A 177 1.54 -2.60 -17.09
CA THR A 177 1.81 -3.79 -17.89
C THR A 177 3.04 -3.55 -18.75
N TYR A 178 4.08 -4.34 -18.53
CA TYR A 178 5.32 -4.27 -19.30
C TYR A 178 5.30 -5.32 -20.44
N PRO A 179 5.62 -4.94 -21.69
CA PRO A 179 5.70 -5.89 -22.80
C PRO A 179 6.68 -7.03 -22.52
N GLY A 180 6.34 -8.24 -22.96
CA GLY A 180 7.22 -9.41 -22.83
C GLY A 180 7.30 -10.02 -21.42
N MET A 181 6.62 -9.44 -20.43
CA MET A 181 6.61 -9.94 -19.07
C MET A 181 5.40 -10.85 -18.81
N ASP A 182 5.67 -12.11 -18.44
CA ASP A 182 4.64 -13.05 -17.96
C ASP A 182 4.18 -12.67 -16.54
N GLU A 183 3.18 -13.39 -16.00
CA GLU A 183 2.63 -13.05 -14.67
C GLU A 183 3.67 -13.19 -13.55
N ALA A 184 4.52 -14.22 -13.61
CA ALA A 184 5.59 -14.44 -12.63
C ALA A 184 6.64 -13.32 -12.68
N GLY A 185 7.06 -12.91 -13.88
CA GLY A 185 7.97 -11.77 -14.08
C GLY A 185 7.37 -10.47 -13.59
N ARG A 186 6.06 -10.24 -13.82
CA ARG A 186 5.37 -9.07 -13.28
C ARG A 186 5.36 -9.11 -11.77
N ASP A 187 5.04 -10.25 -11.17
CA ASP A 187 5.00 -10.41 -9.72
C ASP A 187 6.39 -10.28 -9.07
N ALA A 188 7.46 -10.61 -9.79
CA ALA A 188 8.83 -10.38 -9.35
C ALA A 188 9.29 -8.92 -9.53
N TYR A 189 8.61 -8.11 -10.35
CA TYR A 189 9.00 -6.74 -10.65
C TYR A 189 8.93 -5.85 -9.40
N VAL A 190 10.08 -5.29 -9.03
CA VAL A 190 10.24 -4.27 -7.98
C VAL A 190 10.68 -2.96 -8.65
N PRO A 191 9.89 -1.88 -8.57
CA PRO A 191 10.25 -0.59 -9.15
C PRO A 191 11.57 -0.06 -8.57
N ARG A 192 12.53 0.33 -9.42
CA ARG A 192 13.88 0.78 -9.01
C ARG A 192 14.00 2.30 -8.80
N GLY A 193 12.92 3.06 -8.94
CA GLY A 193 12.93 4.52 -8.89
C GLY A 193 11.53 5.11 -9.11
N TRP A 194 11.43 6.10 -10.00
CA TRP A 194 10.13 6.60 -10.46
C TRP A 194 9.64 5.70 -11.59
N ALA A 195 8.54 4.98 -11.36
CA ALA A 195 7.93 4.15 -12.41
C ALA A 195 6.56 4.69 -12.86
N VAL A 196 5.90 5.49 -12.01
CA VAL A 196 4.70 6.25 -12.34
C VAL A 196 4.83 7.68 -11.79
N ALA A 197 4.49 8.66 -12.61
CA ALA A 197 4.32 10.05 -12.19
C ALA A 197 3.01 10.62 -12.75
N VAL A 198 2.46 11.64 -12.09
CA VAL A 198 1.39 12.48 -12.63
C VAL A 198 1.96 13.85 -12.91
N ARG A 199 1.83 14.31 -14.15
CA ARG A 199 2.34 15.60 -14.63
C ARG A 199 1.23 16.44 -15.21
N SER A 200 1.24 17.73 -14.91
CA SER A 200 0.45 18.76 -15.60
C SER A 200 1.31 20.01 -15.77
N ARG A 201 0.70 21.15 -16.11
CA ARG A 201 1.43 22.42 -16.26
C ARG A 201 2.01 22.90 -14.92
N THR A 202 1.29 22.65 -13.83
CA THR A 202 1.66 23.16 -12.49
C THR A 202 1.94 22.07 -11.45
N ALA A 203 1.71 20.80 -11.77
CA ALA A 203 1.96 19.68 -10.87
C ALA A 203 2.90 18.65 -11.48
N HIS A 204 3.83 18.14 -10.67
CA HIS A 204 4.59 16.95 -10.99
C HIS A 204 4.76 16.14 -9.70
N GLN A 205 4.11 14.97 -9.64
CA GLN A 205 4.09 14.15 -8.43
C GLN A 205 4.37 12.68 -8.78
N LEU A 206 5.35 12.10 -8.09
CA LEU A 206 5.61 10.67 -8.15
C LEU A 206 4.50 9.90 -7.44
N VAL A 207 4.08 8.79 -8.06
CA VAL A 207 3.07 7.90 -7.49
C VAL A 207 3.77 6.67 -6.92
N PRO A 208 3.62 6.38 -5.61
CA PRO A 208 4.19 5.19 -5.01
C PRO A 208 3.68 3.92 -5.69
N MET A 209 4.61 3.04 -6.04
CA MET A 209 4.31 1.73 -6.62
C MET A 209 4.73 0.62 -5.66
N ARG A 210 3.96 -0.46 -5.67
CA ARG A 210 4.24 -1.71 -4.98
C ARG A 210 4.81 -2.73 -5.96
N ARG A 211 5.37 -3.83 -5.43
CA ARG A 211 5.79 -4.99 -6.23
C ARG A 211 4.64 -5.41 -7.15
N GLY A 212 4.94 -5.87 -8.35
CA GLY A 212 3.88 -6.24 -9.30
C GLY A 212 3.45 -5.10 -10.22
N GLY A 213 4.00 -3.90 -9.99
CA GLY A 213 3.62 -2.69 -10.71
C GLY A 213 2.30 -2.09 -10.24
N TYR A 214 1.85 -2.39 -9.02
CA TYR A 214 0.56 -1.90 -8.50
C TYR A 214 0.67 -0.50 -7.91
N PHE A 215 -0.31 0.37 -8.20
CA PHE A 215 -0.42 1.70 -7.60
C PHE A 215 -1.86 2.19 -7.56
N SER A 216 -2.14 3.20 -6.74
CA SER A 216 -3.39 3.96 -6.77
C SER A 216 -3.11 5.41 -7.16
N LEU A 217 -4.03 6.02 -7.89
CA LEU A 217 -3.87 7.42 -8.29
C LEU A 217 -4.24 8.34 -7.11
N PRO A 218 -3.34 9.23 -6.67
CA PRO A 218 -3.68 10.27 -5.71
C PRO A 218 -4.61 11.29 -6.36
N ALA A 219 -5.42 12.00 -5.57
CA ALA A 219 -6.26 13.10 -6.04
C ALA A 219 -5.48 14.42 -6.08
N ILE A 220 -4.92 14.76 -7.24
CA ILE A 220 -4.13 15.97 -7.49
C ILE A 220 -5.01 16.93 -8.27
N GLN A 221 -5.57 17.93 -7.58
CA GLN A 221 -6.57 18.83 -8.17
C GLN A 221 -6.03 19.58 -9.40
N ALA A 222 -4.80 20.10 -9.32
CA ALA A 222 -4.15 20.79 -10.44
C ALA A 222 -4.06 19.90 -11.70
N ALA A 223 -3.61 18.66 -11.56
CA ALA A 223 -3.53 17.73 -12.69
C ALA A 223 -4.90 17.33 -13.23
N TYR A 224 -5.94 17.28 -12.39
CA TYR A 224 -7.31 17.02 -12.83
C TYR A 224 -7.85 18.18 -13.69
N ASP A 225 -7.71 19.41 -13.22
CA ASP A 225 -8.25 20.61 -13.89
C ASP A 225 -7.48 20.95 -15.18
N GLU A 226 -6.17 20.73 -15.17
CA GLU A 226 -5.29 21.02 -16.30
C GLU A 226 -5.21 19.87 -17.32
N ARG A 227 -5.94 18.77 -17.10
CA ARG A 227 -5.89 17.55 -17.93
C ARG A 227 -4.47 17.01 -18.05
N GLY A 228 -3.81 16.84 -16.91
CA GLY A 228 -2.50 16.23 -16.84
C GLY A 228 -2.49 14.77 -17.29
N ASP A 229 -1.29 14.21 -17.29
CA ASP A 229 -0.97 12.89 -17.80
C ASP A 229 -0.33 12.04 -16.71
N ILE A 230 -0.56 10.74 -16.80
CA ILE A 230 0.17 9.72 -16.08
C ILE A 230 1.33 9.32 -16.99
N LEU A 231 2.53 9.46 -16.47
CA LEU A 231 3.78 9.06 -17.12
C LEU A 231 4.19 7.70 -16.56
N LEU A 232 4.60 6.80 -17.46
CA LEU A 232 5.18 5.50 -17.14
C LEU A 232 6.62 5.45 -17.65
N ASP A 233 7.53 4.89 -16.85
CA ASP A 233 8.97 4.76 -17.15
C ASP A 233 9.29 3.65 -18.20
N ASP A 234 8.33 3.26 -19.06
CA ASP A 234 8.57 2.31 -20.14
C ASP A 234 7.72 2.61 -21.40
N ALA A 235 8.30 2.38 -22.58
CA ALA A 235 7.72 2.66 -23.91
C ALA A 235 6.67 1.61 -24.37
N GLY A 236 6.21 0.76 -23.46
CA GLY A 236 5.34 -0.37 -23.72
C GLY A 236 3.87 -0.05 -24.03
N ARG A 237 3.11 -1.11 -24.34
CA ARG A 237 1.70 -1.04 -24.75
C ARG A 237 0.86 -0.31 -23.67
N ARG A 238 0.28 0.81 -24.06
CA ARG A 238 -0.23 1.89 -23.19
C ARG A 238 -1.61 1.61 -22.59
N TRP A 239 -1.67 0.73 -21.60
CA TRP A 239 -2.90 0.56 -20.82
C TRP A 239 -2.57 0.20 -19.37
N LEU A 240 -3.33 0.78 -18.45
CA LEU A 240 -3.34 0.33 -17.07
C LEU A 240 -4.42 -0.72 -16.93
N GLY A 241 -4.05 -1.89 -16.43
CA GLY A 241 -5.07 -2.82 -15.99
C GLY A 241 -5.52 -2.49 -14.57
N ILE A 242 -6.69 -3.00 -14.23
CA ILE A 242 -7.38 -2.71 -12.96
C ILE A 242 -7.37 -3.98 -12.13
N TRP A 243 -6.94 -3.83 -10.87
CA TRP A 243 -6.86 -4.91 -9.90
C TRP A 243 -7.49 -4.51 -8.58
N TRP A 244 -7.98 -5.52 -7.87
CA TRP A 244 -8.49 -5.37 -6.52
C TRP A 244 -7.42 -5.80 -5.53
N THR A 245 -7.16 -4.98 -4.53
CA THR A 245 -6.30 -5.32 -3.40
C THR A 245 -7.13 -5.49 -2.14
N LEU A 246 -6.70 -6.39 -1.27
CA LEU A 246 -7.31 -6.62 0.03
C LEU A 246 -6.69 -5.67 1.06
N ARG A 247 -7.53 -4.98 1.82
CA ARG A 247 -7.11 -4.18 2.97
C ARG A 247 -6.80 -5.11 4.14
N VAL A 248 -5.52 -5.39 4.32
CA VAL A 248 -5.04 -6.18 5.44
C VAL A 248 -4.88 -5.28 6.67
N PRO A 249 -5.44 -5.64 7.84
CA PRO A 249 -5.29 -4.84 9.05
C PRO A 249 -3.83 -4.82 9.53
N PRO A 250 -3.42 -3.84 10.37
CA PRO A 250 -2.02 -3.70 10.81
C PRO A 250 -1.43 -4.95 11.48
N GLY A 251 -2.26 -5.73 12.17
CA GLY A 251 -1.84 -7.01 12.78
C GLY A 251 -1.68 -8.16 11.79
N GLN A 252 -1.89 -7.92 10.49
CA GLN A 252 -1.81 -8.90 9.39
C GLN A 252 -2.66 -10.16 9.59
N ARG A 253 -3.73 -10.04 10.39
CA ARG A 253 -4.61 -11.15 10.77
C ARG A 253 -6.06 -10.77 10.57
N MET A 254 -6.82 -11.64 9.92
CA MET A 254 -8.25 -11.43 9.69
C MET A 254 -9.00 -12.76 9.58
N PRO A 255 -10.29 -12.82 9.93
CA PRO A 255 -11.08 -14.01 9.71
C PRO A 255 -11.27 -14.26 8.21
N TYR A 256 -11.36 -15.52 7.82
CA TYR A 256 -11.61 -15.93 6.43
C TYR A 256 -12.94 -15.36 5.91
N ALA A 257 -13.93 -15.19 6.79
CA ALA A 257 -15.19 -14.51 6.48
C ALA A 257 -14.97 -13.09 5.91
N ALA A 258 -13.97 -12.34 6.38
CA ALA A 258 -13.68 -11.01 5.84
C ALA A 258 -13.11 -11.07 4.41
N ILE A 259 -12.37 -12.12 4.05
CA ILE A 259 -11.90 -12.33 2.67
C ILE A 259 -13.09 -12.67 1.77
N ARG A 260 -14.04 -13.49 2.24
CA ARG A 260 -15.29 -13.78 1.52
C ARG A 260 -16.15 -12.53 1.35
N GLU A 261 -16.27 -11.70 2.39
CA GLU A 261 -16.96 -10.42 2.32
C GLU A 261 -16.29 -9.47 1.32
N ALA A 262 -14.96 -9.39 1.31
CA ALA A 262 -14.21 -8.62 0.33
C ALA A 262 -14.51 -9.06 -1.12
N ARG A 263 -14.62 -10.37 -1.38
CA ARG A 263 -15.07 -10.88 -2.71
C ARG A 263 -16.51 -10.49 -3.02
N ALA A 264 -17.40 -10.51 -2.03
CA ALA A 264 -18.78 -10.04 -2.20
C ALA A 264 -18.83 -8.54 -2.55
N GLN A 265 -17.95 -7.71 -1.95
CA GLN A 265 -17.81 -6.29 -2.33
C GLN A 265 -17.38 -6.14 -3.79
N ILE A 266 -16.40 -6.93 -4.25
CA ILE A 266 -15.96 -6.95 -5.65
C ILE A 266 -17.11 -7.35 -6.58
N ALA A 267 -17.83 -8.43 -6.26
CA ALA A 267 -18.97 -8.90 -7.06
C ALA A 267 -20.09 -7.84 -7.15
N ALA A 268 -20.36 -7.12 -6.05
CA ALA A 268 -21.31 -6.01 -6.04
C ALA A 268 -20.90 -4.86 -6.97
N VAL A 269 -19.59 -4.54 -7.03
CA VAL A 269 -19.06 -3.57 -8.01
C VAL A 269 -19.21 -4.10 -9.44
N GLN A 270 -18.83 -5.35 -9.71
CA GLN A 270 -18.94 -5.97 -11.03
C GLN A 270 -20.36 -6.00 -11.57
N ALA A 271 -21.36 -6.19 -10.68
CA ALA A 271 -22.77 -6.14 -11.04
C ALA A 271 -23.19 -4.76 -11.57
N LYS A 272 -22.61 -3.68 -11.01
CA LYS A 272 -22.89 -2.28 -11.41
C LYS A 272 -22.14 -1.83 -12.67
N ILE A 273 -21.07 -2.51 -13.07
CA ILE A 273 -20.37 -2.20 -14.32
C ILE A 273 -21.28 -2.51 -15.51
N SER A 274 -21.50 -1.55 -16.41
CA SER A 274 -22.30 -1.76 -17.63
C SER A 274 -21.75 -2.91 -18.49
N ALA A 275 -22.62 -3.76 -19.03
CA ALA A 275 -22.24 -4.81 -19.98
C ALA A 275 -21.62 -4.25 -21.28
N PHE A 276 -21.88 -2.99 -21.60
CA PHE A 276 -21.37 -2.30 -22.79
C PHE A 276 -20.04 -1.56 -22.55
N ALA A 277 -19.55 -1.50 -21.31
CA ALA A 277 -18.27 -0.86 -20.98
C ALA A 277 -17.09 -1.76 -21.43
N ARG A 278 -16.73 -1.67 -22.72
CA ARG A 278 -15.71 -2.54 -23.35
C ARG A 278 -14.37 -2.52 -22.61
N TYR A 279 -13.94 -1.35 -22.11
CA TYR A 279 -12.68 -1.17 -21.38
C TYR A 279 -12.69 -1.78 -19.97
N LEU A 280 -13.87 -2.11 -19.42
CA LEU A 280 -14.02 -2.78 -18.12
C LEU A 280 -14.44 -4.25 -18.24
N LYS A 281 -14.45 -4.80 -19.46
CA LYS A 281 -14.92 -6.18 -19.69
C LYS A 281 -14.17 -7.19 -18.84
N THR A 282 -12.85 -7.04 -18.69
CA THR A 282 -12.03 -7.91 -17.84
C THR A 282 -12.42 -7.76 -16.38
N VAL A 283 -12.45 -6.54 -15.85
CA VAL A 283 -12.84 -6.27 -14.45
C VAL A 283 -14.23 -6.82 -14.14
N LYS A 284 -15.19 -6.66 -15.05
CA LYS A 284 -16.57 -7.13 -14.87
C LYS A 284 -16.69 -8.66 -14.83
N ARG A 285 -15.83 -9.39 -15.56
CA ARG A 285 -16.00 -10.83 -15.81
C ARG A 285 -14.98 -11.71 -15.11
N SER A 286 -13.95 -11.14 -14.51
CA SER A 286 -12.95 -11.90 -13.74
C SER A 286 -13.60 -12.52 -12.49
N PRO A 287 -13.42 -13.83 -12.24
CA PRO A 287 -14.04 -14.51 -11.12
C PRO A 287 -13.43 -14.16 -9.74
N TYR A 288 -12.17 -13.70 -9.70
CA TYR A 288 -11.45 -13.35 -8.47
C TYR A 288 -11.53 -14.43 -7.37
N ASP A 289 -11.30 -15.68 -7.74
CA ASP A 289 -11.44 -16.91 -6.95
C ASP A 289 -10.19 -17.24 -6.10
N GLY A 290 -9.29 -16.27 -5.91
CA GLY A 290 -8.12 -16.42 -5.06
C GLY A 290 -7.56 -15.09 -4.58
N ILE A 291 -6.72 -15.16 -3.57
CA ILE A 291 -5.85 -14.05 -3.17
C ILE A 291 -4.39 -14.43 -3.40
N LYS A 292 -3.58 -13.43 -3.70
CA LYS A 292 -2.13 -13.53 -3.81
C LYS A 292 -1.49 -12.52 -2.88
N ALA A 293 -0.77 -13.02 -1.88
CA ALA A 293 0.00 -12.22 -0.94
C ALA A 293 1.46 -12.20 -1.37
N CYS A 294 2.00 -11.02 -1.65
CA CYS A 294 3.39 -10.84 -1.99
C CYS A 294 4.15 -10.17 -0.85
N PHE A 295 5.34 -10.69 -0.57
CA PHE A 295 6.17 -10.26 0.54
C PHE A 295 7.44 -9.57 0.03
N HIS A 296 8.09 -8.80 0.91
CA HIS A 296 9.42 -8.23 0.62
C HIS A 296 10.50 -9.31 0.58
N ASP A 297 10.35 -10.36 1.37
CA ASP A 297 11.33 -11.43 1.54
C ASP A 297 10.74 -12.82 1.23
N ASP A 298 11.60 -13.80 0.93
CA ASP A 298 11.20 -15.16 0.56
C ASP A 298 10.52 -15.95 1.69
N GLY A 299 10.78 -15.55 2.94
CA GLY A 299 10.25 -16.20 4.16
C GLY A 299 8.78 -15.93 4.45
N GLY A 300 8.11 -15.07 3.67
CA GLY A 300 6.71 -14.74 3.87
C GLY A 300 5.75 -15.91 3.60
N ALA A 301 4.71 -16.04 4.42
CA ALA A 301 3.75 -17.13 4.35
C ALA A 301 2.30 -16.66 4.62
N ILE A 302 1.33 -17.38 4.05
CA ILE A 302 -0.07 -17.30 4.47
C ILE A 302 -0.30 -18.43 5.46
N LEU A 303 -0.74 -18.12 6.68
CA LEU A 303 -1.10 -19.10 7.70
C LEU A 303 -2.62 -19.11 7.86
N VAL A 304 -3.19 -20.31 8.02
CA VAL A 304 -4.61 -20.53 8.33
C VAL A 304 -4.66 -21.31 9.63
N ASN A 305 -5.19 -20.69 10.68
CA ASN A 305 -5.14 -21.23 12.05
C ASN A 305 -3.72 -21.66 12.45
N GLY A 306 -2.71 -20.86 12.10
CA GLY A 306 -1.29 -21.09 12.40
C GLY A 306 -0.58 -22.10 11.50
N LYS A 307 -1.27 -22.75 10.56
CA LYS A 307 -0.64 -23.67 9.60
C LYS A 307 -0.35 -22.95 8.29
N ALA A 308 0.87 -23.05 7.78
CA ALA A 308 1.22 -22.49 6.48
C ALA A 308 0.42 -23.17 5.36
N VAL A 309 -0.24 -22.36 4.53
CA VAL A 309 -1.04 -22.80 3.38
C VAL A 309 -0.66 -21.95 2.18
N ALA A 310 -0.36 -22.60 1.05
CA ALA A 310 -0.21 -21.93 -0.24
C ALA A 310 -0.51 -22.92 -1.36
N ASP A 311 -1.57 -22.65 -2.14
CA ASP A 311 -1.98 -23.49 -3.26
C ASP A 311 -1.04 -23.35 -4.47
N ALA A 312 -0.41 -22.18 -4.60
CA ALA A 312 0.67 -21.91 -5.55
C ALA A 312 1.70 -20.94 -4.95
N VAL A 313 2.90 -20.95 -5.51
CA VAL A 313 4.01 -20.08 -5.11
C VAL A 313 4.67 -19.54 -6.36
N GLU A 314 4.82 -18.22 -6.43
CA GLU A 314 5.51 -17.52 -7.53
C GLU A 314 6.49 -16.53 -6.93
N GLY A 315 7.77 -16.92 -6.89
CA GLY A 315 8.80 -16.16 -6.19
C GLY A 315 8.40 -15.82 -4.76
N GLN A 316 8.31 -14.52 -4.48
CA GLN A 316 7.96 -13.96 -3.17
C GLN A 316 6.45 -13.85 -2.92
N CYS A 317 5.63 -14.39 -3.82
CA CYS A 317 4.18 -14.38 -3.71
C CYS A 317 3.64 -15.77 -3.35
N LYS A 318 2.67 -15.80 -2.43
CA LYS A 318 1.94 -16.99 -1.98
C LYS A 318 0.47 -16.84 -2.37
N VAL A 319 -0.09 -17.88 -2.97
CA VAL A 319 -1.48 -17.89 -3.46
C VAL A 319 -2.34 -18.74 -2.55
N LEU A 320 -3.52 -18.23 -2.21
CA LEU A 320 -4.58 -18.94 -1.53
C LEU A 320 -5.87 -18.85 -2.35
N PHE A 321 -6.34 -19.96 -2.90
CA PHE A 321 -7.61 -20.05 -3.59
C PHE A 321 -8.79 -20.04 -2.62
N ASP A 322 -9.95 -19.69 -3.16
CA ASP A 322 -11.19 -19.83 -2.42
C ASP A 322 -11.48 -21.31 -2.14
N ASP A 323 -11.81 -21.58 -0.89
CA ASP A 323 -12.14 -22.90 -0.39
C ASP A 323 -13.53 -22.80 0.28
N PRO A 324 -14.59 -23.31 -0.37
CA PRO A 324 -15.93 -23.24 0.19
C PRO A 324 -16.08 -24.10 1.45
N ALA A 325 -15.22 -25.11 1.65
CA ALA A 325 -15.25 -25.97 2.83
C ALA A 325 -14.60 -25.30 4.06
N ARG A 326 -13.85 -24.21 3.87
CA ARG A 326 -13.20 -23.49 4.96
C ARG A 326 -14.22 -22.78 5.86
N ASP A 327 -13.99 -22.82 7.16
CA ASP A 327 -14.82 -22.12 8.13
C ASP A 327 -14.61 -20.61 8.00
N GLY A 328 -15.69 -19.82 8.07
CA GLY A 328 -15.61 -18.37 8.08
C GLY A 328 -14.86 -17.83 9.30
N ALA A 329 -14.88 -18.56 10.42
CA ALA A 329 -14.17 -18.22 11.64
C ALA A 329 -12.66 -18.53 11.59
N ASP A 330 -12.19 -19.27 10.57
CA ASP A 330 -10.77 -19.58 10.43
C ASP A 330 -9.94 -18.30 10.31
N MET A 331 -8.89 -18.19 11.12
CA MET A 331 -8.03 -17.02 11.12
C MET A 331 -6.96 -17.14 10.05
N VAL A 332 -6.95 -16.18 9.12
CA VAL A 332 -5.89 -16.00 8.13
C VAL A 332 -4.88 -15.00 8.67
N GLU A 333 -3.60 -15.37 8.60
CA GLU A 333 -2.47 -14.54 8.98
C GLU A 333 -1.49 -14.44 7.81
N PHE A 334 -1.03 -13.23 7.52
CA PHE A 334 0.08 -13.01 6.60
C PHE A 334 1.34 -12.84 7.45
N SER A 335 2.17 -13.88 7.49
CA SER A 335 3.38 -13.90 8.31
C SER A 335 4.57 -13.39 7.50
N GLY A 336 5.24 -12.35 7.99
CA GLY A 336 6.41 -11.72 7.36
C GLY A 336 6.18 -10.27 6.94
N ALA A 337 7.17 -9.70 6.23
CA ALA A 337 7.10 -8.34 5.70
C ALA A 337 6.21 -8.31 4.44
N LEU A 338 4.90 -8.18 4.64
CA LEU A 338 3.90 -8.13 3.57
C LEU A 338 3.97 -6.81 2.80
N ASP A 339 3.97 -6.89 1.47
CA ASP A 339 3.91 -5.72 0.58
C ASP A 339 2.48 -5.45 0.08
N VAL A 340 1.85 -6.45 -0.53
CA VAL A 340 0.50 -6.32 -1.12
C VAL A 340 -0.26 -7.65 -1.13
N VAL A 341 -1.57 -7.59 -0.88
CA VAL A 341 -2.48 -8.72 -1.13
C VAL A 341 -3.45 -8.31 -2.23
N SER A 342 -3.51 -9.10 -3.30
CA SER A 342 -4.34 -8.85 -4.48
C SER A 342 -5.31 -9.99 -4.72
N PHE A 343 -6.49 -9.68 -5.25
CA PHE A 343 -7.41 -10.69 -5.75
C PHE A 343 -6.99 -11.10 -7.16
N ILE A 344 -6.99 -12.41 -7.39
CA ILE A 344 -6.51 -13.02 -8.63
C ILE A 344 -7.56 -13.94 -9.22
N ASP A 345 -7.45 -14.15 -10.53
CA ASP A 345 -8.14 -15.21 -11.25
C ASP A 345 -7.22 -16.43 -11.30
N GLY A 346 -7.67 -17.54 -10.71
CA GLY A 346 -6.89 -18.75 -10.52
C GLY A 346 -6.50 -19.44 -11.81
N ARG A 347 -7.08 -19.06 -12.96
CA ARG A 347 -6.63 -19.54 -14.28
C ARG A 347 -5.20 -19.12 -14.61
N TYR A 348 -4.67 -18.08 -13.98
CA TYR A 348 -3.29 -17.63 -14.17
C TYR A 348 -2.28 -18.35 -13.28
N TYR A 349 -2.74 -19.13 -12.29
CA TYR A 349 -1.90 -19.73 -11.26
C TYR A 349 -2.17 -21.25 -11.17
N PRO A 350 -1.28 -22.10 -11.72
CA PRO A 350 -1.51 -23.54 -11.69
C PRO A 350 -1.52 -24.05 -10.24
N ARG A 351 -2.59 -24.75 -9.85
CA ARG A 351 -2.70 -25.42 -8.54
C ARG A 351 -1.58 -26.47 -8.41
N LYS A 352 -0.88 -26.48 -7.28
CA LYS A 352 -0.07 -27.63 -6.89
C LYS A 352 -1.01 -28.84 -6.73
N ARG A 353 -0.71 -29.92 -7.46
CA ARG A 353 -1.42 -31.19 -7.32
C ARG A 353 -0.96 -31.95 -6.08
#